data_AF-X7YLV6-F1
#
_entry.id   AF-X7YLV6-F1
#
_cell.length_a   1.000
_cell.length_b   1.000
_cell.length_c   1.000
_cell.angle_alpha   90.00
_cell.angle_beta   90.00
_cell.angle_gamma   90.00
#
_symmetry.space_group_name_H-M   'P 1'
#
loop_
_entity.id
_entity.type
_entity.pdbx_description
1 polymer ?
#
loop_
_entity_poly.entity_id
_entity_poly.type
_entity_poly.pdbx_seq_one_letter_code
_entity_poly.pdbx_strand_id
1 'polypeptide(L)'
;MLELTVPPDRCSAWAAAIGAIETELATRQEGYRQAALAHLTLLLIDLARLVGDVVGDLRRSGEPLLAEVFAVIDRRYREPLSLRDVAHELGMTPGHLTTIVRRRTGRTVQEWIIERRMAEAAACLPTPTFPFEK
;
A
#
# COMPACT_ATOMS: atom_id res chain seq x y z
N MET A 1 9.85 -1.33 0.21
CA MET A 1 9.05 -2.58 0.19
C MET A 1 8.23 -2.56 1.46
N LEU A 2 6.90 -2.46 1.37
CA LEU A 2 6.02 -2.43 2.54
C LEU A 2 5.92 -3.85 3.09
N GLU A 3 6.62 -4.14 4.18
CA GLU A 3 6.39 -5.35 4.95
C GLU A 3 5.06 -5.19 5.69
N LEU A 4 4.03 -5.87 5.18
CA LEU A 4 2.76 -6.03 5.89
C LEU A 4 2.96 -7.10 6.96
N THR A 5 3.28 -6.66 8.18
CA THR A 5 3.32 -7.54 9.34
C THR A 5 1.89 -7.93 9.70
N VAL A 6 1.44 -9.10 9.22
CA VAL A 6 0.10 -9.62 9.55
C VAL A 6 0.11 -10.07 11.01
N PRO A 7 -0.81 -9.56 11.85
CA PRO A 7 -0.92 -10.01 13.23
C PRO A 7 -1.15 -11.53 13.33
N PRO A 8 -0.50 -12.23 14.29
CA PRO A 8 -0.53 -13.69 14.36
C PRO A 8 -1.94 -14.26 14.58
N ASP A 9 -2.84 -13.49 15.20
CA ASP A 9 -4.26 -13.80 15.36
C ASP A 9 -5.03 -13.84 14.03
N ARG A 10 -4.56 -13.11 13.01
CA ARG A 10 -5.20 -13.03 11.69
C ARG A 10 -4.59 -13.95 10.65
N CYS A 11 -3.34 -14.38 10.84
CA CYS A 11 -2.68 -15.34 9.94
C CYS A 11 -3.48 -16.62 9.75
N SER A 12 -4.07 -17.16 10.83
CA SER A 12 -4.91 -18.36 10.77
C SER A 12 -6.20 -18.14 9.97
N ALA A 13 -6.86 -17.00 10.18
CA ALA A 13 -8.08 -16.62 9.45
C ALA A 13 -7.81 -16.41 7.95
N TRP A 14 -6.68 -15.80 7.60
CA TRP A 14 -6.28 -15.61 6.20
C TRP A 14 -5.90 -16.92 5.53
N ALA A 15 -5.13 -17.78 6.21
CA ALA A 15 -4.82 -19.11 5.71
C ALA A 15 -6.09 -19.95 5.48
N ALA A 16 -7.06 -19.87 6.39
CA ALA A 16 -8.35 -20.53 6.24
C ALA A 16 -9.16 -19.97 5.06
N ALA A 17 -9.20 -18.65 4.88
CA ALA A 17 -9.89 -18.02 3.75
C ALA A 17 -9.24 -18.40 2.40
N ILE A 18 -7.91 -18.43 2.33
CA ILE A 18 -7.17 -18.87 1.14
C ILE A 18 -7.45 -20.34 0.86
N GLY A 19 -7.38 -21.21 1.87
CA GLY A 19 -7.69 -22.63 1.71
C GLY A 19 -9.14 -22.89 1.29
N ALA A 20 -10.09 -22.07 1.75
CA ALA A 20 -11.48 -22.13 1.31
C ALA A 20 -11.61 -21.74 -0.18
N ILE A 21 -10.94 -20.67 -0.63
CA ILE A 21 -10.90 -20.29 -2.05
C ILE A 21 -10.31 -21.42 -2.90
N GLU A 22 -9.19 -22.00 -2.47
CA GLU A 22 -8.54 -23.12 -3.17
C GLU A 22 -9.46 -24.34 -3.26
N THR A 23 -10.17 -24.67 -2.18
CA THR A 23 -11.11 -25.79 -2.14
C THR A 23 -12.31 -25.55 -3.07
N GLU A 24 -12.88 -24.35 -3.07
CA GLU A 24 -13.98 -23.99 -3.98
C GLU A 24 -13.54 -24.08 -5.46
N LEU A 25 -12.35 -23.57 -5.77
CA LEU A 25 -11.79 -23.62 -7.13
C LEU A 25 -11.41 -25.04 -7.57
N ALA A 26 -11.00 -25.91 -6.64
CA ALA A 26 -10.64 -27.30 -6.91
C ALA A 26 -11.87 -28.21 -7.07
N THR A 27 -12.86 -28.08 -6.18
CA THR A 27 -14.05 -28.93 -6.16
C THR A 27 -15.08 -28.54 -7.22
N ARG A 28 -15.13 -27.26 -7.61
CA ARG A 28 -16.02 -26.72 -8.66
C ARG A 28 -17.49 -27.11 -8.49
N GLN A 29 -17.97 -27.15 -7.25
CA GLN A 29 -19.38 -27.43 -6.97
C GLN A 29 -20.28 -26.30 -7.51
N GLU A 30 -21.58 -26.55 -7.55
CA GLU A 30 -22.54 -25.54 -7.95
C GLU A 30 -22.41 -24.29 -7.04
N GLY A 31 -22.20 -23.11 -7.64
CA GLY A 31 -21.98 -21.87 -6.91
C GLY A 31 -20.53 -21.59 -6.48
N TYR A 32 -19.54 -22.41 -6.86
CA TYR A 32 -18.13 -22.24 -6.43
C TYR A 32 -17.55 -20.85 -6.75
N ARG A 33 -17.93 -20.25 -7.88
CA ARG A 33 -17.45 -18.89 -8.26
C ARG A 33 -17.95 -17.85 -7.26
N GLN A 34 -19.21 -17.94 -6.85
CA GLN A 34 -19.80 -17.04 -5.88
C GLN A 34 -19.19 -17.24 -4.50
N ALA A 35 -18.95 -18.49 -4.09
CA ALA A 35 -18.28 -18.81 -2.84
C ALA A 35 -16.84 -18.27 -2.81
N ALA A 36 -16.05 -18.52 -3.87
CA ALA A 36 -14.68 -18.01 -3.99
C ALA A 36 -14.63 -16.48 -3.98
N LEU A 37 -15.55 -15.80 -4.67
CA LEU A 37 -15.65 -14.34 -4.65
C LEU A 37 -16.02 -13.80 -3.26
N ALA A 38 -16.88 -14.49 -2.51
CA ALA A 38 -17.23 -14.10 -1.15
C ALA A 38 -16.02 -14.19 -0.22
N HIS A 39 -15.27 -15.29 -0.27
CA HIS A 39 -14.04 -15.45 0.51
C HIS A 39 -12.98 -14.40 0.13
N LEU A 40 -12.80 -14.13 -1.16
CA LEU A 40 -11.88 -13.09 -1.63
C LEU A 40 -12.30 -11.70 -1.13
N THR A 41 -13.59 -11.38 -1.21
CA THR A 41 -14.11 -10.08 -0.77
C THR A 41 -13.87 -9.85 0.72
N LEU A 42 -14.13 -10.87 1.55
CA LEU A 42 -13.87 -10.79 2.99
C LEU A 42 -12.38 -10.62 3.28
N LEU A 43 -11.51 -11.36 2.58
CA LEU A 43 -10.06 -11.25 2.72
C LEU A 43 -9.55 -9.84 2.35
N LEU A 44 -10.06 -9.26 1.26
CA LEU A 44 -9.71 -7.91 0.83
C LEU A 44 -10.20 -6.83 1.81
N ILE A 45 -11.40 -7.00 2.39
CA ILE A 45 -11.91 -6.09 3.42
C ILE A 45 -11.05 -6.16 4.69
N ASP A 46 -10.66 -7.35 5.12
CA ASP A 46 -9.82 -7.51 6.31
C ASP A 46 -8.40 -6.99 6.08
N LEU A 47 -7.84 -7.15 4.87
CA LEU A 47 -6.60 -6.51 4.47
C LEU A 47 -6.72 -4.98 4.49
N ALA A 48 -7.80 -4.42 3.94
CA ALA A 48 -8.01 -2.97 3.95
C ALA A 48 -8.14 -2.42 5.37
N ARG A 49 -8.77 -3.16 6.29
CA ARG A 49 -8.85 -2.82 7.72
C ARG A 49 -7.48 -2.86 8.38
N LEU A 50 -6.65 -3.86 8.07
CA LEU A 50 -5.28 -3.93 8.57
C LEU A 50 -4.41 -2.78 8.07
N VAL A 51 -4.50 -2.44 6.79
CA VAL A 51 -3.78 -1.27 6.24
C VAL A 51 -4.27 0.02 6.90
N GLY A 52 -5.59 0.16 7.11
CA GLY A 52 -6.18 1.28 7.83
C GLY A 52 -5.70 1.40 9.28
N ASP A 53 -5.62 0.27 9.99
CA ASP A 53 -5.11 0.21 11.37
C ASP A 53 -3.60 0.45 11.42
N VAL A 54 -2.80 -0.07 10.49
CA VAL A 54 -1.35 0.23 10.39
C VAL A 54 -1.10 1.71 10.10
N VAL A 55 -1.86 2.33 9.20
CA VAL A 55 -1.77 3.78 8.96
C VAL A 55 -2.25 4.58 10.18
N GLY A 56 -3.28 4.10 10.89
CA GLY A 56 -3.77 4.67 12.14
C GLY A 56 -2.77 4.52 13.31
N ASP A 57 -2.03 3.42 13.36
CA ASP A 57 -1.07 3.11 14.41
C ASP A 57 0.30 3.73 14.12
N LEU A 58 0.70 3.93 12.86
CA LEU A 58 1.84 4.79 12.49
C LEU A 58 1.62 6.25 12.91
N ARG A 59 0.37 6.74 12.80
CA ARG A 59 -0.02 8.06 13.35
C ARG A 59 0.07 8.12 14.87
N ARG A 60 -0.21 7.03 15.60
CA ARG A 60 -0.22 6.98 17.07
C ARG A 60 1.13 6.59 17.70
N SER A 61 1.98 5.83 17.02
CA SER A 61 3.13 5.14 17.63
C SER A 61 4.50 5.82 17.43
N GLY A 62 4.59 6.93 16.68
CA GLY A 62 5.79 7.78 16.75
C GLY A 62 6.35 8.39 15.46
N GLU A 63 5.67 8.35 14.31
CA GLU A 63 6.15 9.07 13.11
C GLU A 63 5.08 9.87 12.36
N PRO A 64 4.31 10.74 13.04
CA PRO A 64 3.26 11.56 12.40
C PRO A 64 3.82 12.34 11.20
N LEU A 65 5.06 12.81 11.28
CA LEU A 65 5.69 13.55 10.20
C LEU A 65 5.87 12.72 8.92
N LEU A 66 6.30 11.46 9.00
CA LEU A 66 6.47 10.65 7.79
C LEU A 66 5.10 10.34 7.17
N ALA A 67 4.11 9.96 7.98
CA ALA A 67 2.75 9.75 7.52
C ALA A 67 2.15 11.01 6.85
N GLU A 68 2.44 12.19 7.36
CA GLU A 68 2.00 13.45 6.77
C GLU A 68 2.74 13.77 5.46
N VAL A 69 4.05 13.56 5.40
CA VAL A 69 4.85 13.67 4.15
C VAL A 69 4.27 12.77 3.07
N PHE A 70 3.97 11.52 3.41
CA PHE A 70 3.32 10.57 2.52
C PHE A 70 1.97 11.05 2.01
N ALA A 71 1.11 11.51 2.93
CA ALA A 71 -0.22 11.98 2.58
C ALA A 71 -0.16 13.18 1.62
N VAL A 72 0.79 14.10 1.81
CA VAL A 72 1.00 15.22 0.90
C VAL A 72 1.44 14.74 -0.49
N ILE A 73 2.40 13.79 -0.55
CA ILE A 73 2.87 13.22 -1.81
C ILE A 73 1.72 12.49 -2.52
N ASP A 74 0.97 11.63 -1.85
CA ASP A 74 -0.14 10.88 -2.43
C ASP A 74 -1.26 11.79 -2.96
N ARG A 75 -1.51 12.91 -2.29
CA ARG A 75 -2.51 13.88 -2.74
C ARG A 75 -2.06 14.65 -3.99
N ARG A 76 -0.77 14.96 -4.11
CA ARG A 76 -0.24 15.94 -5.09
C ARG A 76 0.76 15.39 -6.11
N TYR A 77 1.05 14.09 -6.13
CA TYR A 77 2.08 13.52 -7.02
C TYR A 77 1.82 13.76 -8.51
N ARG A 78 0.56 14.03 -8.92
CA ARG A 78 0.19 14.34 -10.32
C ARG A 78 0.54 15.76 -10.75
N GLU A 79 0.81 16.65 -9.80
CA GLU A 79 1.24 18.03 -10.04
C GLU A 79 2.76 18.16 -9.95
N PRO A 80 3.38 19.25 -10.46
CA PRO A 80 4.75 19.61 -10.12
C PRO A 80 4.89 19.80 -8.60
N LEU A 81 5.42 18.78 -7.93
CA LEU A 81 5.62 18.74 -6.48
C LEU A 81 7.12 18.74 -6.18
N SER A 82 7.59 19.72 -5.40
CA SER A 82 8.96 19.81 -4.93
C SER A 82 9.06 19.58 -3.42
N LEU A 83 10.28 19.32 -2.92
CA LEU A 83 10.57 19.27 -1.48
C LEU A 83 10.10 20.54 -0.76
N ARG A 84 10.21 21.70 -1.40
CA ARG A 84 9.82 22.99 -0.80
C ARG A 84 8.32 23.07 -0.60
N ASP A 85 7.55 22.56 -1.55
CA ASP A 85 6.08 22.53 -1.48
C ASP A 85 5.62 21.61 -0.34
N VAL A 86 6.23 20.42 -0.25
CA VAL A 86 5.95 19.47 0.84
C VAL A 86 6.32 20.08 2.20
N ALA A 87 7.48 20.72 2.31
CA ALA A 87 7.89 21.36 3.55
C ALA A 87 6.94 22.51 3.95
N HIS A 88 6.55 23.36 3.00
CA HIS A 88 5.63 24.46 3.24
C HIS A 88 4.25 23.97 3.72
N GLU A 89 3.73 22.91 3.10
CA GLU A 89 2.43 22.32 3.45
C GLU A 89 2.42 21.70 4.86
N LEU A 90 3.60 21.25 5.33
CA LEU A 90 3.81 20.71 6.68
C LEU A 90 4.29 21.76 7.70
N GLY A 91 4.36 23.05 7.32
CA GLY A 91 4.85 24.12 8.20
C GLY A 91 6.32 23.98 8.58
N MET A 92 7.12 23.30 7.75
CA MET A 92 8.52 22.98 8.00
C MET A 92 9.47 23.71 7.04
N THR A 93 10.74 23.80 7.44
CA THR A 93 11.80 24.21 6.51
C THR A 93 12.26 23.01 5.65
N PRO A 94 12.61 23.21 4.37
CA PRO A 94 13.06 22.13 3.49
C PRO A 94 14.28 21.34 4.03
N GLY A 95 15.22 22.05 4.67
CA GLY A 95 16.40 21.45 5.27
C GLY A 95 16.06 20.52 6.44
N HIS A 96 15.20 20.97 7.35
CA HIS A 96 14.77 20.16 8.49
C HIS A 96 14.00 18.91 8.05
N LEU A 97 13.11 19.06 7.07
CA LEU A 97 12.38 17.94 6.48
C LEU A 97 13.33 16.91 5.84
N THR A 98 14.31 17.37 5.06
CA THR A 98 15.31 16.49 4.41
C THR A 98 16.11 15.69 5.44
N THR A 99 16.58 16.36 6.50
CA THR A 99 17.35 15.71 7.56
C THR A 99 16.55 14.62 8.26
N ILE A 100 15.29 14.88 8.61
CA ILE A 100 14.46 13.90 9.31
C ILE A 100 14.14 12.73 8.38
N VAL A 101 13.67 12.99 7.16
CA VAL A 101 13.27 11.95 6.22
C VAL A 101 14.46 11.06 5.86
N ARG A 102 15.63 11.64 5.58
CA ARG A 102 16.83 10.87 5.22
C ARG A 102 17.38 10.06 6.38
N ARG A 103 17.38 10.60 7.60
CA ARG A 103 17.83 9.86 8.80
C ARG A 103 16.95 8.65 9.10
N ARG A 104 15.64 8.76 8.87
CA ARG A 104 14.67 7.71 9.21
C ARG A 104 14.48 6.68 8.11
N THR A 105 14.50 7.12 6.86
CA THR A 105 14.16 6.27 5.71
C THR A 105 15.34 5.92 4.81
N GLY A 106 16.48 6.56 5.02
CA GLY A 106 17.64 6.47 4.12
C GLY A 106 17.45 7.20 2.79
N ARG A 107 16.28 7.78 2.53
CA ARG A 107 15.84 8.34 1.25
C ARG A 107 15.41 9.80 1.39
N THR A 108 15.34 10.52 0.28
CA THR A 108 14.96 11.93 0.18
C THR A 108 13.53 12.06 -0.31
N VAL A 109 12.79 13.09 0.11
CA VAL A 109 11.40 13.35 -0.33
C VAL A 109 11.23 13.29 -1.86
N GLN A 110 12.23 13.73 -2.61
CA GLN A 110 12.18 13.69 -4.08
C GLN A 110 12.22 12.26 -4.65
N GLU A 111 13.02 11.36 -4.07
CA GLU A 111 13.03 9.94 -4.44
C GLU A 111 11.67 9.29 -4.19
N TRP A 112 11.00 9.65 -3.09
CA TRP A 112 9.65 9.16 -2.78
C TRP A 112 8.60 9.66 -3.78
N ILE A 113 8.69 10.93 -4.20
CA ILE A 113 7.80 11.49 -5.23
C ILE A 113 7.98 10.71 -6.55
N ILE A 114 9.22 10.43 -6.94
CA ILE A 114 9.54 9.68 -8.16
C ILE A 114 8.99 8.26 -8.06
N GLU A 115 9.26 7.54 -6.97
CA GLU A 115 8.76 6.19 -6.76
C GLU A 115 7.22 6.13 -6.81
N ARG A 116 6.53 7.08 -6.17
CA ARG A 116 5.07 7.13 -6.18
C ARG A 116 4.50 7.33 -7.59
N ARG A 117 5.13 8.18 -8.40
CA ARG A 117 4.76 8.41 -9.81
C ARG A 117 5.02 7.18 -10.67
N MET A 118 6.16 6.52 -10.48
CA MET A 118 6.50 5.29 -11.20
C MET A 118 5.55 4.15 -10.86
N ALA A 119 5.16 4.02 -9.58
CA ALA A 119 4.18 3.03 -9.15
C ALA A 119 2.80 3.27 -9.81
N GLU A 120 2.35 4.52 -9.91
CA GLU A 120 1.12 4.85 -10.63
C GLU A 120 1.25 4.53 -12.12
N ALA A 121 2.35 4.93 -12.75
CA ALA A 121 2.59 4.66 -14.16
C ALA A 121 2.58 3.15 -14.46
N ALA A 122 3.20 2.34 -13.58
CA ALA A 122 3.18 0.89 -13.67
C ALA A 122 1.78 0.30 -13.49
N ALA A 123 0.96 0.86 -12.59
CA ALA A 123 -0.44 0.43 -12.41
C ALA A 123 -1.34 0.77 -13.61
N CYS A 124 -1.02 1.84 -14.35
CA CYS A 124 -1.70 2.21 -15.59
C CYS A 124 -1.21 1.44 -16.81
N LEU A 125 -0.13 0.65 -16.71
CA LEU A 125 0.24 -0.25 -17.79
C LEU A 125 -0.82 -1.36 -17.88
N PRO A 126 -1.44 -1.59 -19.05
CA PRO A 126 -2.23 -2.78 -19.24
C PRO A 126 -1.33 -3.98 -18.95
N THR A 127 -1.81 -4.90 -18.10
CA THR A 127 -1.14 -6.18 -17.87
C THR A 127 -0.73 -6.74 -19.22
N PRO A 128 0.56 -7.02 -19.46
CA PRO A 128 0.96 -7.57 -20.73
C PRO A 128 0.30 -8.95 -20.90
N THR A 129 -0.82 -8.99 -21.60
CA THR A 129 -1.31 -10.19 -22.29
C THR A 129 -0.34 -10.42 -23.45
N PHE A 130 0.84 -10.93 -23.13
CA PHE A 130 1.66 -11.63 -24.11
C PHE A 130 1.32 -13.11 -23.97
N PRO A 131 0.56 -13.70 -24.90
CA PRO A 131 0.63 -15.14 -25.11
C PRO A 131 2.03 -15.40 -25.68
N PHE A 132 2.89 -16.05 -24.91
CA PHE A 132 4.03 -16.74 -25.50
C PHE A 132 3.46 -17.93 -26.26
N GLU A 133 3.18 -17.73 -27.54
CA GLU A 133 2.89 -18.81 -28.46
C GLU A 133 4.16 -19.17 -29.24
N LYS A 134 4.59 -20.40 -28.98
CA LYS A 134 5.69 -21.22 -29.54
C LYS A 134 7.06 -21.16 -28.86
#